data_AF-A0A119HFJ1-F1
#
_entry.id   AF-A0A119HFJ1-F1
#
_cell.length_a   1.000
_cell.length_b   1.000
_cell.length_c   1.000
_cell.angle_alpha   90.00
_cell.angle_beta   90.00
_cell.angle_gamma   90.00
#
_symmetry.space_group_name_H-M   'P 1'
#
loop_
_entity.id
_entity.type
_entity.pdbx_description
1 polymer ?
#
loop_
_entity_poly.entity_id
_entity_poly.type
_entity_poly.pdbx_seq_one_letter_code
_entity_poly.pdbx_strand_id
1 'polypeptide(L)'
;MSHDKYVATQRERFAKVMAARKSSRELVGLVEKLAESDKFTIGARPYCFADLVTVCTERVANTALEDLLVAIKDVWVGDIIRNAFKDETDAIVRGLVRRVLELTTTDEAIERRMFLMHFGGLIKDNEHAITLAVAAGLPKEGEARLRDALARLAAKPRVEAPCPF
;
A
#
# COMPACT_ATOMS: atom_id res chain seq x y z
N MET A 1 -30.60 -11.90 0.99
CA MET A 1 -29.20 -12.35 1.20
C MET A 1 -28.59 -11.44 2.25
N SER A 2 -27.95 -11.97 3.29
CA SER A 2 -27.28 -11.13 4.29
C SER A 2 -26.09 -10.39 3.66
N HIS A 3 -25.77 -9.21 4.19
CA HIS A 3 -24.64 -8.39 3.73
C HIS A 3 -23.35 -9.20 3.65
N ASP A 4 -23.07 -10.02 4.67
CA ASP A 4 -21.86 -10.84 4.74
C ASP A 4 -21.78 -11.90 3.64
N LYS A 5 -22.91 -12.59 3.34
CA LYS A 5 -22.97 -13.58 2.24
C LYS A 5 -22.74 -12.92 0.88
N TYR A 6 -23.23 -11.69 0.71
CA TYR A 6 -23.00 -10.92 -0.50
C TYR A 6 -21.52 -10.53 -0.64
N VAL A 7 -20.91 -9.96 0.40
CA VAL A 7 -19.49 -9.58 0.40
C VAL A 7 -18.60 -10.79 0.14
N ALA A 8 -18.84 -11.92 0.80
CA ALA A 8 -18.11 -13.17 0.57
C ALA A 8 -18.17 -13.62 -0.90
N THR A 9 -19.36 -13.55 -1.52
CA THR A 9 -19.53 -13.90 -2.95
C THR A 9 -18.75 -12.96 -3.86
N GLN A 10 -18.74 -11.65 -3.57
CA GLN A 10 -17.98 -10.69 -4.38
C GLN A 10 -16.47 -10.90 -4.24
N ARG A 11 -15.98 -11.18 -3.03
CA ARG A 11 -14.57 -11.49 -2.79
C ARG A 11 -14.15 -12.76 -3.54
N GLU A 12 -14.96 -13.81 -3.54
CA GLU A 12 -14.68 -15.03 -4.29
C GLU A 12 -14.62 -14.78 -5.81
N ARG A 13 -15.55 -13.96 -6.34
CA ARG A 13 -15.52 -13.55 -7.76
C ARG A 13 -14.26 -12.76 -8.07
N PHE A 14 -13.87 -11.83 -7.20
CA PHE A 14 -12.68 -11.01 -7.40
C PHE A 14 -11.40 -11.84 -7.28
N ALA A 15 -11.34 -12.82 -6.38
CA ALA A 15 -10.24 -13.77 -6.27
C ALA A 15 -9.99 -14.51 -7.59
N LYS A 16 -11.05 -14.91 -8.32
CA LYS A 16 -10.92 -15.50 -9.66
C LYS A 16 -10.33 -14.52 -10.68
N VAL A 17 -10.68 -13.23 -10.60
CA VAL A 17 -10.11 -12.17 -11.46
C VAL A 17 -8.61 -11.98 -11.17
N MET A 18 -8.22 -11.97 -9.90
CA MET A 18 -6.81 -11.85 -9.49
C MET A 18 -5.98 -13.10 -9.88
N ALA A 19 -6.55 -14.29 -9.73
CA ALA A 19 -5.91 -15.54 -10.11
C ALA A 19 -5.66 -15.62 -11.62
N ALA A 20 -6.53 -15.01 -12.43
CA ALA A 20 -6.37 -14.95 -13.89
C ALA A 20 -5.23 -14.01 -14.36
N ARG A 21 -4.70 -13.12 -13.51
CA ARG A 21 -3.58 -12.24 -13.87
C ARG A 21 -2.27 -12.98 -13.73
N LYS A 22 -1.42 -12.89 -14.76
CA LYS A 22 -0.16 -13.64 -14.86
C LYS A 22 1.07 -12.77 -14.60
N SER A 23 0.93 -11.45 -14.65
CA SER A 23 2.04 -10.51 -14.49
C SER A 23 1.79 -9.46 -13.40
N SER A 24 2.88 -8.86 -12.91
CA SER A 24 2.80 -7.74 -11.97
C SER A 24 2.04 -6.55 -12.55
N ARG A 25 2.27 -6.22 -13.82
CA ARG A 25 1.56 -5.11 -14.51
C ARG A 25 0.05 -5.32 -14.53
N GLU A 26 -0.39 -6.55 -14.81
CA GLU A 26 -1.81 -6.87 -14.81
C GLU A 26 -2.44 -6.79 -13.42
N LEU A 27 -1.71 -7.18 -12.37
CA LEU A 27 -2.16 -7.07 -10.98
C LEU A 27 -2.22 -5.60 -10.53
N VAL A 28 -1.20 -4.80 -10.84
CA VAL A 28 -1.18 -3.36 -10.55
C VAL A 28 -2.36 -2.66 -11.25
N GLY A 29 -2.58 -2.95 -12.53
CA GLY A 29 -3.72 -2.40 -13.27
C GLY A 29 -5.09 -2.84 -12.77
N LEU A 30 -5.20 -3.80 -11.83
CA LEU A 30 -6.48 -4.09 -11.18
C LEU A 30 -6.86 -3.02 -10.14
N VAL A 31 -5.91 -2.24 -9.62
CA VAL A 31 -6.19 -1.19 -8.62
C VAL A 31 -7.14 -0.15 -9.20
N GLU A 32 -6.75 0.44 -10.33
CA GLU A 32 -7.56 1.42 -11.07
C GLU A 32 -8.86 0.80 -11.58
N LYS A 33 -8.77 -0.39 -12.21
CA LYS A 33 -9.95 -1.08 -12.74
C LYS A 33 -10.99 -1.41 -11.67
N LEU A 34 -10.57 -1.74 -10.45
CA LEU A 34 -11.49 -2.01 -9.34
C LEU A 34 -12.17 -0.72 -8.85
N ALA A 35 -11.45 0.40 -8.86
CA ALA A 35 -11.99 1.72 -8.49
C ALA A 35 -13.10 2.16 -9.46
N GLU A 36 -12.88 1.95 -10.75
CA GLU A 36 -13.79 2.32 -11.84
C GLU A 36 -14.91 1.30 -12.06
N SER A 37 -14.76 0.09 -11.52
CA SER A 37 -15.70 -1.00 -11.81
C SER A 37 -17.08 -0.77 -11.20
N ASP A 38 -18.10 -0.88 -12.05
CA ASP A 38 -19.52 -1.00 -11.71
C ASP A 38 -19.90 -2.42 -11.24
N LYS A 39 -19.06 -3.43 -11.55
CA LYS A 39 -19.31 -4.85 -11.24
C LYS A 39 -19.14 -5.18 -9.75
N PHE A 40 -18.40 -4.35 -9.01
CA PHE A 40 -18.19 -4.47 -7.58
C PHE A 40 -18.79 -3.27 -6.88
N THR A 41 -19.83 -3.51 -6.08
CA THR A 41 -20.56 -2.44 -5.38
C THR A 41 -19.69 -1.76 -4.32
N ILE A 42 -20.06 -0.53 -3.97
CA ILE A 42 -19.38 0.30 -2.97
C ILE A 42 -19.17 -0.46 -1.66
N GLY A 43 -20.14 -1.26 -1.21
CA GLY A 43 -20.04 -2.02 0.03
C GLY A 43 -19.05 -3.18 0.02
N ALA A 44 -18.77 -3.78 -1.14
CA ALA A 44 -17.82 -4.90 -1.25
C ALA A 44 -16.41 -4.45 -1.65
N ARG A 45 -16.28 -3.28 -2.26
CA ARG A 45 -15.03 -2.77 -2.83
C ARG A 45 -13.86 -2.67 -1.83
N PRO A 46 -14.05 -2.19 -0.58
CA PRO A 46 -12.95 -2.14 0.40
C PRO A 46 -12.33 -3.52 0.68
N TYR A 47 -13.16 -4.56 0.73
CA TYR A 47 -12.70 -5.93 0.95
C TYR A 47 -11.93 -6.48 -0.25
N CYS A 48 -12.38 -6.18 -1.48
CA CYS A 48 -11.65 -6.53 -2.69
C CYS A 48 -10.29 -5.82 -2.77
N PHE A 49 -10.20 -4.55 -2.33
CA PHE A 49 -8.92 -3.83 -2.26
C PHE A 49 -7.98 -4.44 -1.22
N ALA A 50 -8.48 -4.81 -0.04
CA ALA A 50 -7.67 -5.51 0.97
C ALA A 50 -7.10 -6.83 0.44
N ASP A 51 -7.93 -7.62 -0.25
CA ASP A 51 -7.49 -8.86 -0.90
C ASP A 51 -6.45 -8.56 -1.99
N LEU A 52 -6.65 -7.51 -2.80
CA LEU A 52 -5.69 -7.10 -3.83
C LEU A 52 -4.34 -6.69 -3.25
N VAL A 53 -4.32 -5.88 -2.19
CA VAL A 53 -3.08 -5.44 -1.53
C VAL A 53 -2.31 -6.64 -0.99
N THR A 54 -3.02 -7.60 -0.38
CA THR A 54 -2.42 -8.84 0.13
C THR A 54 -1.79 -9.64 -1.02
N VAL A 55 -2.53 -9.87 -2.10
CA VAL A 55 -2.05 -10.61 -3.28
C VAL A 55 -0.88 -9.89 -3.96
N CYS A 56 -0.93 -8.56 -4.06
CA CYS A 56 0.14 -7.76 -4.64
C CYS A 56 1.41 -7.82 -3.78
N THR A 57 1.28 -7.83 -2.45
CA THR A 57 2.40 -8.00 -1.52
C THR A 57 3.18 -9.28 -1.79
N GLU A 58 2.51 -10.36 -2.21
CA GLU A 58 3.14 -11.65 -2.49
C GLU A 58 3.64 -11.77 -3.94
N ARG A 59 2.88 -11.26 -4.92
CA ARG A 59 3.06 -11.62 -6.34
C ARG A 59 3.64 -10.52 -7.22
N VAL A 60 3.55 -9.25 -6.82
CA VAL A 60 4.15 -8.15 -7.60
C VAL A 60 5.66 -8.23 -7.45
N ALA A 61 6.45 -8.13 -8.52
CA ALA A 61 7.90 -8.13 -8.45
C ALA A 61 8.42 -6.82 -7.83
N ASN A 62 9.61 -6.86 -7.21
CA ASN A 62 10.21 -5.68 -6.57
C ASN A 62 10.37 -4.50 -7.55
N THR A 63 10.63 -4.78 -8.83
CA THR A 63 10.76 -3.79 -9.90
C THR A 63 9.47 -3.05 -10.23
N ALA A 64 8.30 -3.58 -9.85
CA ALA A 64 6.98 -3.02 -10.12
C ALA A 64 6.27 -2.50 -8.85
N LEU A 65 6.93 -2.51 -7.69
CA LEU A 65 6.34 -2.01 -6.45
C LEU A 65 6.11 -0.50 -6.47
N GLU A 66 6.94 0.23 -7.22
CA GLU A 66 6.78 1.67 -7.36
C GLU A 66 5.50 2.02 -8.13
N ASP A 67 5.25 1.32 -9.25
CA ASP A 67 4.01 1.46 -10.02
C ASP A 67 2.79 1.09 -9.16
N LEU A 68 2.91 0.06 -8.31
CA LEU A 68 1.86 -0.32 -7.37
C LEU A 68 1.57 0.81 -6.37
N LEU A 69 2.60 1.44 -5.81
CA LEU A 69 2.44 2.55 -4.87
C LEU A 69 1.80 3.77 -5.54
N VAL A 70 2.14 4.06 -6.80
CA VAL A 70 1.50 5.12 -7.58
C VAL A 70 0.00 4.82 -7.75
N ALA A 71 -0.35 3.61 -8.19
CA ALA A 71 -1.74 3.22 -8.37
C ALA A 71 -2.54 3.27 -7.04
N ILE A 72 -1.94 2.83 -5.94
CA ILE A 72 -2.53 2.92 -4.60
C ILE A 72 -2.77 4.38 -4.20
N LYS A 73 -1.78 5.26 -4.45
CA LYS A 73 -1.87 6.69 -4.18
C LYS A 73 -2.92 7.37 -5.05
N ASP A 74 -3.06 7.01 -6.31
CA ASP A 74 -4.01 7.69 -7.20
C ASP A 74 -5.47 7.31 -6.88
N VAL A 75 -5.69 6.13 -6.30
CA VAL A 75 -7.02 5.60 -5.96
C VAL A 75 -7.35 5.73 -4.46
N TRP A 76 -6.42 6.19 -3.63
CA TRP A 76 -6.57 6.33 -2.17
C TRP A 76 -6.93 5.01 -1.49
N VAL A 77 -6.31 3.91 -1.94
CA VAL A 77 -6.66 2.55 -1.50
C VAL A 77 -6.53 2.37 0.01
N GLY A 78 -5.49 2.93 0.62
CA GLY A 78 -5.27 2.82 2.07
C GLY A 78 -6.40 3.43 2.88
N ASP A 79 -6.95 4.57 2.45
CA ASP A 79 -8.09 5.22 3.12
C ASP A 79 -9.37 4.40 2.97
N ILE A 80 -9.59 3.83 1.78
CA ILE A 80 -10.73 2.96 1.51
C ILE A 80 -10.70 1.74 2.45
N ILE A 81 -9.53 1.09 2.58
CA ILE A 81 -9.36 -0.05 3.49
C ILE A 81 -9.53 0.41 4.94
N ARG A 82 -8.91 1.53 5.32
CA ARG A 82 -8.96 2.04 6.71
C ARG A 82 -10.36 2.35 7.20
N ASN A 83 -11.20 2.90 6.32
CA ASN A 83 -12.60 3.18 6.65
C ASN A 83 -13.42 1.91 6.90
N ALA A 84 -13.10 0.80 6.23
CA ALA A 84 -13.82 -0.46 6.38
C ALA A 84 -13.27 -1.35 7.52
N PHE A 85 -11.95 -1.45 7.65
CA PHE A 85 -11.28 -2.41 8.53
C PHE A 85 -10.78 -1.79 9.84
N LYS A 86 -10.70 -0.45 9.94
CA LYS A 86 -10.23 0.29 11.11
C LYS A 86 -8.90 -0.29 11.64
N ASP A 87 -8.92 -0.92 12.81
CA ASP A 87 -7.77 -1.45 13.52
C ASP A 87 -7.09 -2.63 12.80
N GLU A 88 -7.79 -3.34 11.90
CA GLU A 88 -7.22 -4.46 11.13
C GLU A 88 -6.39 -3.98 9.92
N THR A 89 -6.50 -2.72 9.54
CA THR A 89 -5.82 -2.15 8.36
C THR A 89 -4.32 -2.35 8.38
N ASP A 90 -3.72 -2.14 9.54
CA ASP A 90 -2.28 -2.22 9.73
C ASP A 90 -1.77 -3.66 9.50
N ALA A 91 -2.58 -4.68 9.82
CA ALA A 91 -2.28 -6.07 9.52
C ALA A 91 -2.28 -6.39 8.01
N ILE A 92 -3.14 -5.70 7.25
CA ILE A 92 -3.29 -5.86 5.79
C ILE A 92 -2.11 -5.21 5.06
N VAL A 93 -1.73 -3.98 5.45
CA VAL A 93 -0.76 -3.17 4.69
C VAL A 93 0.69 -3.38 5.13
N ARG A 94 0.95 -3.89 6.35
CA ARG A 94 2.32 -4.03 6.90
C ARG A 94 3.28 -4.82 6.02
N GLY A 95 2.80 -5.86 5.34
CA GLY A 95 3.63 -6.69 4.46
C GLY A 95 4.15 -5.90 3.27
N LEU A 96 3.26 -5.09 2.66
CA LEU A 96 3.63 -4.19 1.56
C LEU A 96 4.60 -3.10 2.03
N VAL A 97 4.29 -2.46 3.17
CA VAL A 97 5.14 -1.40 3.75
C VAL A 97 6.55 -1.91 4.03
N ARG A 98 6.68 -3.08 4.67
CA ARG A 98 7.98 -3.72 4.92
C ARG A 98 8.75 -3.91 3.62
N ARG A 99 8.10 -4.52 2.62
CA ARG A 99 8.74 -4.87 1.36
C ARG A 99 9.22 -3.64 0.59
N VAL A 100 8.43 -2.57 0.59
CA VAL A 100 8.80 -1.30 -0.04
C VAL A 100 10.02 -0.68 0.64
N LEU A 101 10.07 -0.70 1.97
CA LEU A 101 11.15 -0.10 2.74
C LEU A 101 12.44 -0.93 2.69
N GLU A 102 12.36 -2.25 2.73
CA GLU A 102 13.50 -3.18 2.62
C GLU A 102 14.31 -3.00 1.33
N LEU A 103 13.65 -2.60 0.24
CA LEU A 103 14.27 -2.49 -1.08
C LEU A 103 15.05 -1.21 -1.30
N THR A 104 15.15 -0.35 -0.30
CA THR A 104 15.64 1.00 -0.53
C THR A 104 17.08 1.14 -0.09
N THR A 105 17.92 1.55 -1.02
CA THR A 105 19.38 1.67 -0.84
C THR A 105 19.84 3.13 -0.79
N THR A 106 18.98 4.08 -1.17
CA THR A 106 19.30 5.51 -1.22
C THR A 106 18.22 6.36 -0.56
N ASP A 107 18.61 7.51 -0.02
CA ASP A 107 17.71 8.42 0.70
C ASP A 107 16.60 8.98 -0.23
N GLU A 108 16.90 9.33 -1.48
CA GLU A 108 15.90 9.84 -2.45
C GLU A 108 14.78 8.83 -2.75
N ALA A 109 15.15 7.56 -2.90
CA ALA A 109 14.18 6.50 -3.15
C ALA A 109 13.30 6.25 -1.91
N ILE A 110 13.85 6.39 -0.70
CA ILE A 110 13.08 6.26 0.56
C ILE A 110 12.07 7.41 0.64
N GLU A 111 12.51 8.64 0.39
CA GLU A 111 11.67 9.83 0.46
C GLU A 111 10.45 9.72 -0.46
N ARG A 112 10.70 9.35 -1.73
CA ARG A 112 9.63 9.15 -2.71
C ARG A 112 8.67 8.04 -2.30
N ARG A 113 9.17 6.90 -1.79
CA ARG A 113 8.33 5.79 -1.34
C ARG A 113 7.50 6.14 -0.12
N MET A 114 8.09 6.86 0.84
CA MET A 114 7.40 7.36 2.02
C MET A 114 6.27 8.33 1.63
N PHE A 115 6.54 9.24 0.68
CA PHE A 115 5.53 10.10 0.11
C PHE A 115 4.37 9.30 -0.49
N LEU A 116 4.65 8.34 -1.40
CA LEU A 116 3.59 7.55 -2.03
C LEU A 116 2.79 6.74 -1.01
N MET A 117 3.43 6.14 -0.01
CA MET A 117 2.75 5.37 1.02
C MET A 117 1.89 6.24 1.94
N HIS A 118 2.35 7.44 2.29
CA HIS A 118 1.61 8.38 3.11
C HIS A 118 0.37 8.89 2.36
N PHE A 119 0.55 9.39 1.14
CA PHE A 119 -0.56 9.88 0.31
C PHE A 119 -1.47 8.76 -0.22
N GLY A 120 -1.00 7.52 -0.22
CA GLY A 120 -1.82 6.34 -0.48
C GLY A 120 -2.57 5.81 0.74
N GLY A 121 -2.47 6.45 1.91
CA GLY A 121 -3.15 6.05 3.14
C GLY A 121 -2.60 4.77 3.81
N LEU A 122 -1.45 4.27 3.34
CA LEU A 122 -0.83 3.05 3.86
C LEU A 122 -0.14 3.28 5.20
N ILE A 123 0.45 4.47 5.39
CA ILE A 123 1.13 4.90 6.61
C ILE A 123 0.63 6.28 7.05
N LYS A 124 0.81 6.59 8.33
CA LYS A 124 0.38 7.88 8.92
C LYS A 124 1.55 8.85 9.01
N ASP A 125 2.72 8.33 9.37
CA ASP A 125 3.95 9.09 9.53
C ASP A 125 5.15 8.11 9.51
N ASN A 126 6.35 8.64 9.73
CA ASN A 126 7.58 7.87 9.76
C ASN A 126 7.63 6.83 10.88
N GLU A 127 7.08 7.15 12.06
CA GLU A 127 7.06 6.22 13.21
C GLU A 127 6.11 5.06 12.97
N HIS A 128 4.95 5.34 12.37
CA HIS A 128 3.99 4.34 11.95
C HIS A 128 4.60 3.41 10.90
N ALA A 129 5.32 3.95 9.91
CA ALA A 129 6.00 3.13 8.90
C ALA A 129 7.03 2.16 9.52
N ILE A 130 7.85 2.64 10.47
CA ILE A 130 8.79 1.78 11.22
C ILE A 130 8.04 0.71 12.00
N THR A 131 6.98 1.09 12.72
CA THR A 131 6.17 0.18 13.53
C THR A 131 5.60 -0.96 12.68
N LEU A 132 5.07 -0.64 11.50
CA LEU A 132 4.55 -1.64 10.57
C LEU A 132 5.66 -2.55 10.04
N ALA A 133 6.80 -1.99 9.66
CA ALA A 133 7.92 -2.78 9.14
C ALA A 133 8.47 -3.76 10.19
N VAL A 134 8.63 -3.30 11.43
CA VAL A 134 9.05 -4.15 12.57
C VAL A 134 8.00 -5.22 12.87
N ALA A 135 6.72 -4.86 12.91
CA ALA A 135 5.63 -5.83 13.11
C ALA A 135 5.54 -6.88 11.99
N ALA A 136 6.03 -6.56 10.80
CA ALA A 136 6.15 -7.49 9.67
C ALA A 136 7.46 -8.30 9.66
N GLY A 137 8.29 -8.18 10.71
CA GLY A 137 9.50 -8.98 10.91
C GLY A 137 10.78 -8.37 10.32
N LEU A 138 10.85 -7.05 10.14
CA LEU A 138 12.10 -6.39 9.75
C LEU A 138 13.21 -6.69 10.78
N PRO A 139 14.37 -7.23 10.37
CA PRO A 139 15.47 -7.50 11.29
C PRO A 139 16.00 -6.22 11.94
N LYS A 140 16.60 -6.33 13.14
CA LYS A 140 17.15 -5.18 13.89
C LYS A 140 18.12 -4.32 13.07
N GLU A 141 18.96 -4.94 12.24
CA GLU A 141 19.87 -4.22 11.34
C GLU A 141 19.12 -3.46 10.23
N GLY A 142 18.00 -4.02 9.74
CA GLY A 142 17.11 -3.33 8.81
C GLY A 142 16.40 -2.15 9.48
N GLU A 143 15.93 -2.34 10.71
CA GLU A 143 15.29 -1.29 11.50
C GLU A 143 16.23 -0.11 11.76
N ALA A 144 17.46 -0.38 12.21
CA ALA A 144 18.45 0.67 12.48
C ALA A 144 18.76 1.49 11.22
N ARG A 145 18.96 0.82 10.06
CA ARG A 145 19.19 1.47 8.77
C ARG A 145 17.98 2.32 8.34
N LEU A 146 16.77 1.80 8.49
CA LEU A 146 15.55 2.52 8.15
C LEU A 146 15.37 3.75 9.04
N ARG A 147 15.59 3.63 10.36
CA ARG A 147 15.54 4.76 11.30
C ARG A 147 16.54 5.84 10.95
N ASP A 148 17.78 5.46 10.66
CA ASP A 148 18.84 6.38 10.26
C ASP A 148 18.49 7.11 8.96
N ALA A 149 18.02 6.40 7.94
CA ALA A 149 17.57 7.01 6.69
C ALA A 149 16.40 7.98 6.90
N LEU A 150 15.39 7.60 7.70
CA LEU A 150 14.25 8.46 8.00
C LEU A 150 14.66 9.69 8.84
N ALA A 151 15.62 9.55 9.75
CA ALA A 151 16.18 10.67 10.51
C ALA A 151 16.95 11.64 9.61
N ARG A 152 17.76 11.14 8.66
CA ARG A 152 18.43 11.97 7.65
C ARG A 152 17.42 12.72 6.79
N LEU A 153 16.35 12.06 6.36
CA LEU A 153 15.27 12.70 5.61
C LEU A 153 14.56 13.79 6.41
N ALA A 154 14.28 13.54 7.69
CA ALA A 154 13.66 14.54 8.56
C ALA A 154 14.56 15.74 8.85
N ALA A 155 15.88 15.53 8.85
CA ALA A 155 16.88 16.58 9.06
C ALA A 155 17.22 17.37 7.79
N LYS A 156 16.78 16.93 6.60
CA LYS A 156 16.94 17.73 5.37
C LYS A 156 16.24 19.08 5.58
N PRO A 157 16.89 20.20 5.25
CA PRO A 157 16.22 21.49 5.25
C PRO A 157 14.96 21.36 4.40
N ARG A 158 13.79 21.57 5.00
CA ARG A 158 12.59 21.78 4.20
C ARG A 158 12.90 23.00 3.37
N VAL A 159 12.95 22.84 2.05
CA VAL A 159 13.01 23.99 1.16
C VAL A 159 11.73 24.75 1.45
N GLU A 160 11.81 25.80 2.25
CA GLU A 160 10.79 26.82 2.34
C GLU A 160 10.70 27.43 0.95
N ALA A 161 9.86 26.86 0.10
CA ALA A 161 9.50 27.52 -1.13
C ALA A 161 8.24 28.34 -0.85
N PRO A 162 8.32 29.67 -0.80
CA PRO A 162 7.37 30.45 -1.57
C PRO A 162 7.85 30.39 -3.03
N CYS A 163 7.20 29.60 -3.87
CA CYS A 163 7.16 29.90 -5.30
C CYS A 163 5.86 30.69 -5.53
N PRO A 164 5.92 32.02 -5.66
CA PRO A 164 4.78 32.82 -6.06
C PRO A 164 4.53 32.58 -7.55
N PHE A 165 3.35 32.07 -7.89
CA PHE A 165 2.70 32.42 -9.15
C PHE A 165 1.73 33.56 -8.88
#